data_AF-A0A8T3TEU8-F1
#
_entry.id   AF-A0A8T3TEU8-F1
#
_cell.length_a   1.000
_cell.length_b   1.000
_cell.length_c   1.000
_cell.angle_alpha   90.00
_cell.angle_beta   90.00
_cell.angle_gamma   90.00
#
_symmetry.space_group_name_H-M   'P 1'
#
loop_
_entity.id
_entity.type
_entity.pdbx_description
1 polymer ?
#
loop_
_entity_poly.entity_id
_entity_poly.type
_entity_poly.pdbx_seq_one_letter_code
_entity_poly.pdbx_strand_id
1 'polypeptide(L)'
;LAEQPPSEPSSLPVRLAVDDQIGYDMRRRLPAEVELAAYRVVQEAIGNAQLHSGGTEIVLDGFIRQGQFELTVTDNGAGLSNAVIYEAQRRGHLGVSTMRQRAAAIGATLEIGRGASGGSSVRIHWTGS
;
A
#
# COMPACT_ATOMS: atom_id res chain seq x y z
N LEU A 1 -26.98 -12.85 -32.58
CA LEU A 1 -25.78 -12.19 -32.03
C LEU A 1 -25.44 -12.91 -30.74
N ALA A 2 -24.21 -13.39 -30.58
CA ALA A 2 -23.77 -13.92 -29.28
C ALA A 2 -23.50 -12.73 -28.36
N GLU A 3 -24.13 -12.70 -27.19
CA GLU A 3 -23.81 -11.74 -26.13
C GLU A 3 -22.36 -12.00 -25.68
N GLN A 4 -21.50 -11.00 -25.80
CA GLN A 4 -20.20 -11.05 -25.14
C GLN A 4 -20.44 -11.07 -23.62
N PRO A 5 -19.78 -11.96 -22.87
CA PRO A 5 -19.88 -11.94 -21.42
C PRO A 5 -19.43 -10.57 -20.89
N PRO A 6 -20.01 -10.09 -19.78
CA PRO A 6 -19.60 -8.83 -19.18
C PRO A 6 -18.08 -8.88 -18.91
N SER A 7 -17.34 -7.89 -19.41
CA SER A 7 -15.93 -7.73 -19.12
C SER A 7 -15.74 -7.73 -17.60
N GLU A 8 -14.94 -8.67 -17.08
CA GLU A 8 -14.57 -8.68 -15.66
C GLU A 8 -14.07 -7.28 -15.25
N PRO A 9 -14.41 -6.79 -14.04
CA PRO A 9 -13.83 -5.55 -13.56
C PRO A 9 -12.31 -5.69 -13.63
N SER A 10 -11.67 -4.84 -14.42
CA SER A 10 -10.23 -4.79 -14.62
C SER A 10 -9.53 -4.56 -13.28
N SER A 11 -9.21 -5.62 -12.55
CA SER A 11 -8.37 -5.54 -11.36
C SER A 11 -6.93 -5.32 -11.80
N LEU A 12 -6.28 -4.26 -11.30
CA LEU A 12 -4.87 -4.03 -11.58
C LEU A 12 -4.04 -5.20 -11.03
N PRO A 13 -3.14 -5.80 -11.83
CA PRO A 13 -2.24 -6.80 -11.32
C PRO A 13 -1.35 -6.21 -10.23
N VAL A 14 -1.19 -6.95 -9.14
CA VAL A 14 -0.26 -6.62 -8.07
C VAL A 14 0.98 -7.49 -8.24
N ARG A 15 2.13 -6.88 -8.50
CA ARG A 15 3.41 -7.58 -8.49
C ARG A 15 4.03 -7.44 -7.11
N LEU A 16 4.41 -8.58 -6.54
CA LEU A 16 5.21 -8.62 -5.34
C LEU A 16 6.69 -8.71 -5.74
N ALA A 17 7.46 -7.70 -5.35
CA ALA A 17 8.91 -7.72 -5.45
C ALA A 17 9.47 -7.81 -4.02
N VAL A 18 9.99 -8.99 -3.69
CA VAL A 18 10.67 -9.22 -2.43
C VAL A 18 12.16 -9.16 -2.71
N ASP A 19 12.88 -8.27 -2.02
CA ASP A 19 14.33 -8.33 -2.02
C ASP A 19 14.78 -9.53 -1.17
N ASP A 20 15.11 -10.63 -1.83
CA ASP A 20 15.57 -11.87 -1.21
C ASP A 20 17.04 -11.79 -0.77
N GLN A 21 17.78 -10.76 -1.20
CA GLN A 21 19.17 -10.53 -0.79
C GLN A 21 19.24 -10.05 0.66
N ILE A 22 18.14 -9.50 1.20
CA ILE A 22 18.06 -8.95 2.56
C ILE A 22 17.75 -10.04 3.61
N GLY A 23 17.45 -11.27 3.18
CA GLY A 23 17.27 -12.42 4.08
C GLY A 23 15.95 -12.35 4.85
N TYR A 24 14.87 -12.84 4.24
CA TYR A 24 13.60 -13.05 4.92
C TYR A 24 13.72 -14.22 5.91
N ASP A 25 13.97 -13.95 7.19
CA ASP A 25 13.94 -14.99 8.22
C ASP A 25 12.48 -15.27 8.62
N MET A 26 11.83 -16.19 7.90
CA MET A 26 10.48 -16.67 8.25
C MET A 26 10.36 -17.19 9.69
N ARG A 27 11.47 -17.48 10.38
CA ARG A 27 11.47 -17.95 11.77
C ARG A 27 11.35 -16.83 12.80
N ARG A 28 11.62 -15.57 12.42
CA ARG A 28 11.42 -14.40 13.27
C ARG A 28 10.21 -13.61 12.79
N ARG A 29 9.03 -14.07 13.18
CA ARG A 29 7.79 -13.32 12.96
C ARG A 29 7.83 -12.01 13.75
N LEU A 30 7.26 -10.96 13.18
CA LEU A 30 7.07 -9.70 13.89
C LEU A 30 5.96 -9.88 14.94
N PRO A 31 5.84 -8.98 15.93
CA PRO A 31 4.68 -8.99 16.83
C PRO A 31 3.37 -9.01 16.02
N ALA A 32 2.38 -9.80 16.43
CA ALA A 32 1.17 -10.03 15.64
C ALA A 32 0.40 -8.74 15.30
N GLU A 33 0.41 -7.78 16.22
CA GLU A 33 -0.20 -6.45 16.00
C GLU A 33 0.52 -5.64 14.91
N VAL A 34 1.84 -5.79 14.82
CA VAL A 34 2.69 -5.15 13.81
C VAL A 34 2.39 -5.75 12.44
N GLU A 35 2.35 -7.08 12.34
CA GLU A 35 1.98 -7.78 11.09
C GLU A 35 0.58 -7.39 10.61
N LEU A 36 -0.39 -7.35 11.53
CA LEU A 36 -1.77 -7.00 11.20
C LEU A 36 -1.91 -5.54 10.75
N ALA A 37 -1.23 -4.62 11.43
CA ALA A 37 -1.24 -3.21 11.04
C ALA A 37 -0.61 -3.01 9.67
N ALA A 38 0.55 -3.63 9.40
CA ALA A 38 1.22 -3.59 8.11
C ALA A 38 0.34 -4.18 6.99
N TYR A 39 -0.26 -5.35 7.22
CA TYR A 39 -1.18 -5.98 6.28
C TYR A 39 -2.37 -5.08 5.93
N ARG A 40 -2.99 -4.44 6.93
CA ARG A 40 -4.14 -3.56 6.70
C ARG A 40 -3.76 -2.27 5.97
N VAL A 41 -2.57 -1.73 6.21
CA VAL A 41 -2.06 -0.59 5.46
C VAL A 41 -1.83 -0.96 3.99
N VAL A 42 -1.18 -2.09 3.73
CA VAL A 42 -0.97 -2.59 2.36
C VAL A 42 -2.29 -2.87 1.65
N GLN A 43 -3.24 -3.53 2.33
CA GLN A 43 -4.56 -3.82 1.79
C GLN A 43 -5.30 -2.54 1.36
N GLU A 44 -5.31 -1.53 2.22
CA GLU A 44 -5.95 -0.25 1.94
C GLU A 44 -5.24 0.50 0.80
N ALA A 45 -3.91 0.47 0.76
CA ALA A 45 -3.14 1.09 -0.32
C ALA A 45 -3.43 0.44 -1.69
N ILE A 46 -3.48 -0.91 -1.74
CA ILE A 46 -3.85 -1.65 -2.96
C ILE A 46 -5.29 -1.33 -3.36
N GLY A 47 -6.24 -1.31 -2.41
CA GLY A 47 -7.63 -0.97 -2.68
C GLY A 47 -7.79 0.43 -3.26
N ASN A 48 -7.08 1.41 -2.69
CA ASN A 48 -7.05 2.77 -3.21
C ASN A 48 -6.48 2.83 -4.63
N ALA A 49 -5.40 2.10 -4.91
CA ALA A 49 -4.83 2.05 -6.25
C ALA A 49 -5.80 1.38 -7.25
N GLN A 50 -6.42 0.25 -6.89
CA GLN A 50 -7.41 -0.42 -7.75
C GLN A 50 -8.61 0.48 -8.10
N LEU A 51 -9.08 1.29 -7.15
CA LEU A 51 -10.24 2.15 -7.34
C LEU A 51 -9.90 3.48 -8.01
N HIS A 52 -8.69 4.02 -7.82
CA HIS A 52 -8.40 5.43 -8.11
C HIS A 52 -7.17 5.67 -8.97
N SER A 53 -6.27 4.71 -9.14
CA SER A 53 -5.01 4.90 -9.87
C SER A 53 -5.25 5.33 -11.32
N GLY A 54 -6.14 4.62 -12.02
CA GLY A 54 -6.22 4.70 -13.49
C GLY A 54 -4.97 4.21 -14.21
N GLY A 55 -4.01 3.65 -13.48
CA GLY A 55 -2.80 3.02 -14.00
C GLY A 55 -3.04 1.59 -14.48
N THR A 56 -1.96 0.86 -14.72
CA THR A 56 -1.98 -0.52 -15.24
C THR A 56 -1.29 -1.50 -14.30
N GLU A 57 -0.65 -1.02 -13.25
CA GLU A 57 0.21 -1.84 -12.41
C GLU A 57 0.28 -1.30 -10.98
N ILE A 58 0.34 -2.25 -10.03
CA ILE A 58 0.67 -2.01 -8.63
C ILE A 58 1.90 -2.85 -8.29
N VAL A 59 2.89 -2.25 -7.63
CA VAL A 59 4.07 -2.94 -7.11
C VAL A 59 4.09 -2.84 -5.59
N LEU A 60 4.27 -3.98 -4.92
CA LEU A 60 4.57 -4.07 -3.50
C LEU A 60 6.02 -4.49 -3.34
N ASP A 61 6.82 -3.58 -2.79
CA ASP A 61 8.23 -3.78 -2.46
C ASP A 61 8.42 -3.77 -0.94
N GLY A 62 9.44 -4.47 -0.44
CA GLY A 62 9.83 -4.33 0.96
C GLY A 62 10.76 -5.40 1.50
N PHE A 63 11.13 -5.23 2.77
CA PHE A 63 12.02 -6.13 3.48
C PHE A 63 11.59 -6.29 4.96
N ILE A 64 12.05 -7.39 5.55
CA ILE A 64 12.07 -7.59 7.00
C ILE A 64 13.50 -7.92 7.38
N ARG A 65 14.10 -7.15 8.29
CA ARG A 65 15.48 -7.35 8.73
C ARG A 65 15.64 -6.96 10.19
N GLN A 66 16.31 -7.80 10.98
CA GLN A 66 16.66 -7.49 12.38
C GLN A 66 15.47 -7.04 13.24
N GLY A 67 14.27 -7.58 13.00
CA GLY A 67 13.05 -7.16 13.73
C GLY A 67 12.54 -5.78 13.33
N GLN A 68 12.85 -5.32 12.11
CA GLN A 68 12.36 -4.09 11.50
C GLN A 68 11.75 -4.45 10.15
N PHE A 69 10.84 -3.62 9.64
CA PHE A 69 10.30 -3.80 8.30
C PHE A 69 10.09 -2.46 7.59
N GLU A 70 10.14 -2.53 6.26
CA GLU A 70 9.62 -1.50 5.37
C GLU A 70 8.79 -2.17 4.29
N LEU A 71 7.61 -1.63 4.01
CA LEU A 71 6.77 -2.01 2.88
C LEU A 71 6.38 -0.75 2.12
N THR A 72 6.50 -0.80 0.80
CA THR A 72 6.09 0.28 -0.11
C THR A 72 5.14 -0.27 -1.16
N VAL A 73 3.95 0.32 -1.25
CA VAL A 73 3.00 0.08 -2.35
C VAL A 73 3.10 1.27 -3.30
N THR A 74 3.39 1.00 -4.57
CA THR A 74 3.39 2.00 -5.64
C THR A 74 2.42 1.62 -6.74
N ASP A 75 1.77 2.60 -7.34
CA ASP A 75 1.01 2.46 -8.58
C ASP A 75 1.60 3.37 -9.67
N ASN A 76 1.32 3.08 -10.94
CA ASN A 76 1.83 3.86 -12.07
C ASN A 76 0.78 4.80 -12.70
N GLY A 77 -0.29 5.11 -11.99
CA GLY A 77 -1.42 5.87 -12.51
C GLY A 77 -1.29 7.39 -12.42
N ALA A 78 -2.43 8.07 -12.31
CA ALA A 78 -2.52 9.53 -12.24
C ALA A 78 -2.02 10.10 -10.89
N GLY A 79 -1.98 9.25 -9.86
CA GLY A 79 -1.56 9.60 -8.51
C GLY A 79 -2.60 10.37 -7.72
N LEU A 80 -2.25 10.71 -6.47
CA LEU A 80 -3.10 11.49 -5.58
C LEU A 80 -3.10 12.96 -6.03
N SER A 81 -4.12 13.37 -6.79
CA SER A 81 -4.27 14.78 -7.13
C SER A 81 -4.54 15.61 -5.87
N ASN A 82 -4.08 16.87 -5.84
CA ASN A 82 -4.39 17.79 -4.72
C ASN A 82 -5.90 17.95 -4.51
N ALA A 83 -6.70 17.82 -5.58
CA ALA A 83 -8.15 17.82 -5.52
C ALA A 83 -8.69 16.57 -4.80
N VAL A 84 -8.12 15.38 -5.07
CA VAL A 84 -8.45 14.14 -4.36
C VAL A 84 -8.02 14.22 -2.90
N ILE A 85 -6.85 14.79 -2.58
CA ILE A 85 -6.41 15.00 -1.19
C ILE A 85 -7.34 15.98 -0.46
N TYR A 86 -7.75 17.06 -1.13
CA TYR A 86 -8.64 18.07 -0.57
C TYR A 86 -10.07 17.55 -0.40
N GLU A 87 -10.62 16.82 -1.38
CA GLU A 87 -11.90 16.11 -1.22
C GLU A 87 -11.80 14.99 -0.18
N ALA A 88 -10.65 14.33 -0.08
CA ALA A 88 -10.38 13.31 0.93
C ALA A 88 -10.51 13.86 2.35
N GLN A 89 -9.92 15.04 2.58
CA GLN A 89 -10.02 15.78 3.83
C GLN A 89 -11.45 16.29 4.12
N ARG A 90 -12.19 16.72 3.08
CA ARG A 90 -13.55 17.27 3.25
C ARG A 90 -14.65 16.21 3.43
N ARG A 91 -14.50 15.04 2.82
CA ARG A 91 -15.48 13.93 2.91
C ARG A 91 -15.11 12.89 3.95
N GLY A 92 -14.02 13.07 4.70
CA GLY A 92 -13.57 12.15 5.73
C GLY A 92 -13.21 10.77 5.15
N HIS A 93 -12.39 10.73 4.09
CA HIS A 93 -11.99 9.46 3.49
C HIS A 93 -11.27 8.60 4.52
N LEU A 94 -11.96 7.52 4.92
CA LEU A 94 -11.56 6.60 5.97
C LEU A 94 -10.21 5.93 5.67
N GLY A 95 -9.84 5.74 4.40
CA GLY A 95 -8.65 4.98 4.01
C GLY A 95 -7.34 5.57 4.53
N VAL A 96 -7.01 6.80 4.12
CA VAL A 96 -5.74 7.46 4.51
C VAL A 96 -5.66 7.71 6.01
N SER A 97 -6.75 8.16 6.63
CA SER A 97 -6.80 8.37 8.09
C SER A 97 -6.64 7.06 8.86
N THR A 98 -7.32 5.99 8.42
CA THR A 98 -7.19 4.65 9.00
C THR A 98 -5.78 4.12 8.86
N MET A 99 -5.14 4.27 7.69
CA MET A 99 -3.74 3.86 7.51
C MET A 99 -2.81 4.60 8.49
N ARG A 100 -2.98 5.93 8.62
CA ARG A 100 -2.20 6.74 9.58
C ARG A 100 -2.42 6.29 11.02
N GLN A 101 -3.66 6.03 11.41
CA GLN A 101 -4.00 5.54 12.76
C GLN A 101 -3.38 4.18 13.04
N ARG A 102 -3.41 3.25 12.07
CA ARG A 102 -2.82 1.91 12.22
C ARG A 102 -1.30 1.97 12.34
N ALA A 103 -0.64 2.78 11.52
CA ALA A 103 0.80 2.99 11.62
C ALA A 103 1.16 3.59 12.99
N ALA A 104 0.42 4.62 13.43
CA ALA A 104 0.65 5.24 14.73
C ALA A 104 0.46 4.27 15.91
N ALA A 105 -0.54 3.37 15.82
CA ALA A 105 -0.84 2.39 16.86
C ALA A 105 0.31 1.41 17.14
N ILE A 106 1.18 1.17 16.15
CA ILE A 106 2.38 0.31 16.30
C ILE A 106 3.68 1.12 16.39
N GLY A 107 3.61 2.45 16.44
CA GLY A 107 4.79 3.32 16.42
C GLY A 107 5.53 3.35 15.08
N ALA A 108 4.89 2.94 13.98
CA ALA A 108 5.45 3.00 12.65
C ALA A 108 5.33 4.39 12.02
N THR A 109 6.24 4.71 11.11
CA THR A 109 6.11 5.87 10.23
C THR A 109 5.32 5.51 8.98
N LEU A 110 4.50 6.45 8.50
CA LEU A 110 3.73 6.29 7.26
C LEU A 110 3.91 7.52 6.37
N GLU A 111 4.48 7.29 5.20
CA GLU A 111 4.66 8.27 4.14
C GLU A 111 3.66 7.97 3.01
N ILE A 112 2.94 9.01 2.56
CA ILE A 112 2.01 8.90 1.44
C ILE A 112 2.31 10.08 0.52
N GLY A 113 2.54 9.79 -0.76
CA GLY A 113 2.93 10.79 -1.73
C GLY A 113 2.84 10.29 -3.18
N ARG A 114 3.62 10.93 -4.05
CA ARG A 114 3.69 10.60 -5.47
C ARG A 114 4.76 9.53 -5.70
N GLY A 115 4.46 8.52 -6.53
CA GLY A 115 5.44 7.52 -6.95
C GLY A 115 6.46 8.09 -7.94
N ALA A 116 7.67 7.51 -7.96
CA ALA A 116 8.76 7.95 -8.83
C ALA A 116 8.46 7.74 -10.33
N SER A 117 7.68 6.70 -10.65
CA SER A 117 7.21 6.36 -12.00
C SER A 117 5.87 7.03 -12.37
N GLY A 118 5.33 7.90 -11.51
CA GLY A 118 3.94 8.35 -11.57
C GLY A 118 3.12 7.75 -10.42
N GLY A 119 1.81 7.94 -10.46
CA GLY A 119 0.90 7.34 -9.49
C GLY A 119 1.13 7.79 -8.04
N SER A 120 0.73 6.92 -7.12
CA SER A 120 0.82 7.12 -5.68
C SER A 120 1.89 6.19 -5.09
N SER A 121 2.46 6.61 -3.97
CA SER A 121 3.35 5.80 -3.15
C SER A 121 2.88 5.84 -1.71
N VAL A 122 2.74 4.66 -1.10
CA VAL A 122 2.42 4.47 0.32
C VAL A 122 3.53 3.63 0.91
N ARG A 123 4.34 4.23 1.79
CA ARG A 123 5.44 3.56 2.48
C ARG A 123 5.17 3.53 3.97
N ILE A 124 5.23 2.34 4.56
CA ILE A 124 5.19 2.12 6.00
C ILE A 124 6.52 1.53 6.46
N HIS A 125 7.07 2.08 7.54
CA HIS A 125 8.33 1.62 8.12
C HIS A 125 8.22 1.51 9.64
N TRP A 126 8.74 0.43 10.19
CA TRP A 126 8.74 0.16 11.63
C TRP A 126 10.11 -0.35 12.06
N THR A 127 10.69 0.36 13.03
CA THR A 127 11.91 -0.05 13.72
C THR A 127 11.48 -0.64 15.05
N GLY A 128 11.55 -1.96 15.22
CA GLY A 128 11.15 -2.61 16.45
C GLY A 128 11.71 -1.95 17.70
N SER A 129 10.86 -1.81 18.72
CA SER A 129 11.18 -1.34 20.06
C SER A 129 11.73 -2.46 20.93
#